data_AF-F4QFD8-F1
#
_entry.id   AF-F4QFD8-F1
#
_cell.length_a   1.000
_cell.length_b   1.000
_cell.length_c   1.000
_cell.angle_alpha   90.00
_cell.angle_beta   90.00
_cell.angle_gamma   90.00
#
_symmetry.space_group_name_H-M   'P 1'
#
loop_
_entity.id
_entity.type
_entity.pdbx_description
1 polymer ?
#
loop_
_entity_poly.entity_id
_entity_poly.type
_entity_poly.pdbx_seq_one_letter_code
_entity_poly.pdbx_strand_id
1 'polypeptide(L)'
;MKSEFLGIQVPLDLVKVIQEEIDQIQKNDTKVHQSTTTTTTTNEELKEEEEGGKKKKKNNARTGRGKLNKTLIVEPGSVLAGINDEQDYIYDYGNVITVKGVDISKPWTEEKLGKYLKDAGFVKGSANTASNKAEMTPFYLQFSNRVVSIILSHQGKFDQFKNMTLTGNGSTDFNNAFSSIATEAFERMRTNLPPSYGFITALLVVGAYQMGVSGFGRGSLPNIVKHSLVERNKEIPRDLPELYTKLNYTFNIYHCIVDQQYKVVWDKTKMTEYLQKNGVRQFRTNRYQRTKHINDNIIDLCKLVMNLIFRNTKSKEPVPRMDTVESAIDKMGRLAHRHWNSKEQWIHQMILYVVLISLIAFQAGIQDYIYTPLIDGCVKREILNNLEYPSYDFGDDPEKICDYIYAKLYVDD
;
A
#
# COMPACT_ATOMS: atom_id res chain seq x y z
N MET A 1 11.26 -12.81 -6.66
CA MET A 1 12.45 -12.06 -7.13
C MET A 1 12.63 -10.88 -6.17
N LYS A 2 13.78 -10.77 -5.50
CA LYS A 2 13.98 -9.85 -4.35
C LYS A 2 14.21 -8.42 -4.85
N SER A 3 13.14 -7.64 -4.94
CA SER A 3 13.23 -6.19 -4.82
C SER A 3 13.64 -5.90 -3.38
N GLU A 4 14.88 -5.44 -3.16
CA GLU A 4 15.29 -4.85 -1.88
C GLU A 4 14.67 -3.45 -1.74
N PHE A 5 13.33 -3.38 -1.80
CA PHE A 5 12.59 -2.23 -1.33
C PHE A 5 12.55 -2.32 0.20
N LEU A 6 13.47 -1.61 0.85
CA LEU A 6 13.35 -1.22 2.24
C LEU A 6 12.46 0.04 2.26
N GLY A 7 11.16 -0.17 2.08
CA GLY A 7 10.16 0.88 2.31
C GLY A 7 10.28 1.38 3.75
N ILE A 8 10.11 2.68 3.94
CA ILE A 8 10.25 3.37 5.22
C ILE A 8 9.50 2.60 6.33
N GLN A 9 10.25 2.08 7.30
CA GLN A 9 9.79 1.85 8.66
C GLN A 9 10.40 2.97 9.50
N VAL A 10 9.75 4.13 9.50
CA VAL A 10 10.03 5.14 10.52
C VAL A 10 8.72 5.28 11.28
N PRO A 11 8.62 4.70 12.50
CA PRO A 11 7.54 5.06 13.42
C PRO A 11 7.44 6.58 13.47
N LEU A 12 6.23 7.14 13.47
CA LEU A 12 6.03 8.60 13.60
C LEU A 12 6.85 9.18 14.79
N ASP A 13 6.99 8.39 15.84
CA ASP A 13 7.79 8.67 17.04
C ASP A 13 9.29 8.81 16.72
N LEU A 14 9.82 8.04 15.78
CA LEU A 14 11.22 8.12 15.35
C LEU A 14 11.45 9.31 14.39
N VAL A 15 10.44 9.72 13.61
CA VAL A 15 10.47 11.00 12.86
C VAL A 15 10.51 12.16 13.84
N LYS A 16 9.70 12.12 14.91
CA LYS A 16 9.71 13.14 15.97
C LYS A 16 11.06 13.20 16.71
N VAL A 17 11.65 12.05 17.06
CA VAL A 17 12.98 12.00 17.70
C VAL A 17 14.07 12.57 16.78
N ILE A 18 14.05 12.24 15.48
CA ILE A 18 15.00 12.79 14.50
C ILE A 18 14.81 14.30 14.34
N GLN A 19 13.55 14.79 14.34
CA GLN A 19 13.25 16.21 14.26
C GLN A 19 13.71 16.96 15.53
N GLU A 20 13.48 16.39 16.71
CA GLU A 20 13.96 16.93 17.98
C GLU A 20 15.50 16.96 18.05
N GLU A 21 16.19 15.95 17.51
CA GLU A 21 17.65 15.93 17.39
C GLU A 21 18.16 16.99 16.40
N ILE A 22 17.51 17.17 15.25
CA ILE A 22 17.86 18.21 14.27
C ILE A 22 17.66 19.62 14.84
N ASP A 23 16.54 19.85 15.53
CA ASP A 23 16.24 21.12 16.19
C ASP A 23 17.22 21.43 17.33
N GLN A 24 17.69 20.40 18.05
CA GLN A 24 18.75 20.54 19.06
C GLN A 24 20.12 20.83 18.43
N ILE A 25 20.48 20.20 17.31
CA ILE A 25 21.73 20.46 16.59
C ILE A 25 21.74 21.91 16.07
N GLN A 26 20.65 22.38 15.49
CA GLN A 26 20.54 23.76 14.99
C GLN A 26 20.54 24.80 16.12
N LYS A 27 19.95 24.48 17.28
CA LYS A 27 20.05 25.32 18.49
C LYS A 27 21.46 25.38 19.07
N ASN A 28 22.24 24.29 18.95
CA ASN A 28 23.63 24.22 19.42
C ASN A 28 24.61 24.90 18.45
N ASP A 29 24.38 24.87 17.14
CA ASP A 29 25.19 25.64 16.17
C ASP A 29 24.99 27.15 16.29
N THR A 30 23.90 27.59 16.94
CA THR A 30 23.62 29.01 17.21
C THR A 30 24.18 29.49 18.56
N LYS A 31 24.75 28.60 19.38
CA LYS A 31 25.34 28.95 20.68
C LYS A 31 26.71 28.31 20.90
N VAL A 32 27.66 29.20 21.18
CA VAL A 32 28.97 29.00 21.84
C VAL A 32 30.20 29.19 20.93
N HIS A 33 30.47 30.48 20.67
CA HIS A 33 31.69 31.09 21.19
C HIS A 33 31.55 31.30 22.70
N GLN A 34 32.60 30.91 23.43
CA GLN A 34 33.00 31.25 24.81
C GLN A 34 32.15 30.83 26.04
N SER A 35 32.82 29.97 26.82
CA SER A 35 33.13 30.09 28.26
C SER A 35 32.35 29.24 29.29
N THR A 36 33.16 28.41 29.91
CA THR A 36 33.08 27.59 31.13
C THR A 36 32.60 28.36 32.36
N THR A 37 31.79 27.74 33.23
CA THR A 37 31.98 27.75 34.70
C THR A 37 31.19 26.59 35.33
N THR A 38 31.83 25.92 36.28
CA THR A 38 31.42 24.74 37.05
C THR A 38 30.71 25.14 38.36
N THR A 39 29.67 24.44 38.83
CA THR A 39 29.48 24.15 40.27
C THR A 39 28.55 22.95 40.53
N THR A 40 29.04 22.05 41.38
CA THR A 40 28.50 20.81 42.01
C THR A 40 27.47 21.17 43.12
N THR A 41 26.49 20.38 43.59
CA THR A 41 26.50 19.16 44.48
C THR A 41 25.02 18.93 44.88
N THR A 42 24.43 17.75 45.19
CA THR A 42 24.58 16.86 46.38
C THR A 42 23.56 15.70 46.23
N ASN A 43 23.98 14.42 46.14
CA ASN A 43 24.08 13.31 47.14
C ASN A 43 22.80 12.50 47.47
N GLU A 44 22.91 11.17 47.30
CA GLU A 44 22.85 10.11 48.36
C GLU A 44 23.37 8.77 47.74
N GLU A 45 24.61 8.34 48.07
CA GLU A 45 25.01 7.23 48.99
C GLU A 45 24.74 5.81 48.44
N LEU A 46 25.60 4.76 48.47
CA LEU A 46 26.88 4.40 49.14
C LEU A 46 27.32 3.03 48.51
N LYS A 47 28.57 2.71 48.11
CA LYS A 47 29.70 2.19 48.92
C LYS A 47 30.95 1.86 48.03
N GLU A 48 32.10 1.88 48.71
CA GLU A 48 33.54 1.72 48.36
C GLU A 48 33.92 0.39 47.66
N GLU A 49 35.07 0.18 46.98
CA GLU A 49 36.49 0.34 47.38
C GLU A 49 37.47 0.51 46.18
N GLU A 50 38.58 1.22 46.45
CA GLU A 50 40.03 1.08 46.10
C GLU A 50 40.47 0.19 44.90
N GLU A 51 41.56 0.39 44.14
CA GLU A 51 42.82 1.13 44.33
C GLU A 51 43.58 1.28 42.98
N GLY A 52 44.47 2.28 42.93
CA GLY A 52 45.63 2.54 42.05
C GLY A 52 45.92 1.75 40.77
N GLY A 53 46.16 2.48 39.65
CA GLY A 53 46.92 1.94 38.53
C GLY A 53 47.11 2.86 37.31
N LYS A 54 48.12 3.74 37.33
CA LYS A 54 48.60 4.46 36.14
C LYS A 54 49.11 3.47 35.09
N LYS A 55 48.51 3.41 33.88
CA LYS A 55 49.14 2.86 32.66
C LYS A 55 48.75 3.60 31.38
N LYS A 56 49.71 3.57 30.45
CA LYS A 56 49.86 4.37 29.22
C LYS A 56 48.79 4.17 28.14
N LYS A 57 48.60 5.23 27.35
CA LYS A 57 48.10 5.34 25.95
C LYS A 57 47.88 4.02 25.20
N LYS A 58 46.66 3.82 24.69
CA LYS A 58 46.42 3.17 23.40
C LYS A 58 45.14 3.73 22.74
N ASN A 59 45.33 4.42 21.62
CA ASN A 59 44.25 4.79 20.69
C ASN A 59 43.60 3.51 20.18
N ASN A 60 42.31 3.30 20.46
CA ASN A 60 41.48 2.37 19.72
C ASN A 60 40.33 3.16 19.12
N ALA A 61 40.50 3.51 17.85
CA ALA A 61 39.41 3.91 16.98
C ALA A 61 38.42 2.73 16.91
N ARG A 62 37.34 2.81 17.68
CA ARG A 62 36.19 1.92 17.51
C ARG A 62 35.39 2.44 16.33
N THR A 63 35.69 1.90 15.15
CA THR A 63 34.77 1.91 14.01
C THR A 63 33.51 1.16 14.41
N GLY A 64 32.53 1.90 14.93
CA GLY A 64 31.18 1.40 15.13
C GLY A 64 30.57 1.12 13.76
N ARG A 65 30.79 -0.08 13.23
CA ARG A 65 29.92 -0.65 12.19
C ARG A 65 28.53 -0.71 12.81
N GLY A 66 27.68 0.25 12.44
CA GLY A 66 26.26 0.24 12.77
C GLY A 66 25.71 -1.14 12.45
N LYS A 67 25.20 -1.82 13.48
CA LYS A 67 24.38 -3.01 13.30
C LYS A 67 23.26 -2.59 12.35
N LEU A 68 23.22 -3.19 11.15
CA LEU A 68 22.08 -3.06 10.25
C LEU A 68 20.83 -3.43 11.06
N ASN A 69 19.98 -2.43 11.32
CA ASN A 69 18.71 -2.63 11.98
C ASN A 69 17.95 -3.70 11.19
N LYS A 70 17.74 -4.86 11.81
CA LYS A 70 16.96 -5.95 11.23
C LYS A 70 15.54 -5.41 11.07
N THR A 71 15.15 -5.10 9.83
CA THR A 71 13.80 -4.63 9.51
C THR A 71 12.80 -5.59 10.14
N LEU A 72 11.92 -5.07 11.00
CA LEU A 72 10.94 -5.90 11.70
C LEU A 72 9.96 -6.41 10.64
N ILE A 73 9.90 -7.73 10.45
CA ILE A 73 8.90 -8.33 9.55
C ILE A 73 7.57 -8.30 10.30
N VAL A 74 6.57 -7.68 9.70
CA VAL A 74 5.23 -7.53 10.26
C VAL A 74 4.45 -8.83 10.05
N GLU A 75 3.97 -9.43 11.13
CA GLU A 75 3.13 -10.64 11.06
C GLU A 75 1.74 -10.30 10.51
N PRO A 76 1.08 -11.22 9.79
CA PRO A 76 -0.27 -11.03 9.27
C PRO A 76 -1.26 -10.58 10.35
N GLY A 77 -1.97 -9.49 10.08
CA GLY A 77 -3.01 -8.97 10.99
C GLY A 77 -2.50 -8.29 12.26
N SER A 78 -1.20 -8.04 12.40
CA SER A 78 -0.66 -7.21 13.47
C SER A 78 -1.01 -5.73 13.27
N VAL A 79 -1.50 -5.09 14.34
CA VAL A 79 -1.66 -3.64 14.40
C VAL A 79 -0.32 -3.06 14.83
N LEU A 80 0.20 -2.13 14.03
CA LEU A 80 1.43 -1.42 14.33
C LEU A 80 1.07 0.02 14.68
N ALA A 81 1.32 0.40 15.93
CA ALA A 81 1.18 1.79 16.37
C ALA A 81 2.05 2.70 15.49
N GLY A 82 1.50 3.85 15.07
CA GLY A 82 2.16 4.82 14.20
C GLY A 82 2.34 4.40 12.73
N ILE A 83 1.79 3.25 12.30
CA ILE A 83 1.84 2.80 10.89
C ILE A 83 0.44 2.48 10.37
N ASN A 84 -0.42 1.86 11.19
CA ASN A 84 -1.78 1.39 10.82
C ASN A 84 -2.90 2.00 11.68
N ASP A 85 -2.66 3.11 12.37
CA ASP A 85 -3.50 3.65 13.43
C ASP A 85 -4.36 4.86 13.02
N GLU A 86 -4.78 4.95 11.75
CA GLU A 86 -5.77 5.98 11.35
C GLU A 86 -7.07 5.89 12.16
N GLN A 87 -7.40 4.72 12.71
CA GLN A 87 -8.55 4.57 13.60
C GLN A 87 -8.44 5.41 14.88
N ASP A 88 -7.21 5.71 15.32
CA ASP A 88 -6.93 6.49 16.52
C ASP A 88 -6.44 7.92 16.19
N TYR A 89 -6.10 8.19 14.92
CA TYR A 89 -5.63 9.50 14.47
C TYR A 89 -6.78 10.36 13.94
N ILE A 90 -7.08 11.46 14.64
CA ILE A 90 -8.09 12.44 14.22
C ILE A 90 -7.42 13.50 13.34
N TYR A 91 -7.62 13.43 12.03
CA TYR A 91 -7.13 14.43 11.08
C TYR A 91 -7.89 15.76 11.22
N ASP A 92 -7.14 16.86 11.21
CA ASP A 92 -7.69 18.17 10.88
C ASP A 92 -7.69 18.35 9.35
N TYR A 93 -8.87 18.22 8.74
CA TYR A 93 -9.04 18.46 7.30
C TYR A 93 -9.20 19.94 6.95
N GLY A 94 -9.18 20.85 7.93
CA GLY A 94 -9.40 22.27 7.73
C GLY A 94 -10.76 22.61 7.11
N ASN A 95 -10.85 23.78 6.46
CA ASN A 95 -12.07 24.21 5.80
C ASN A 95 -12.27 23.52 4.45
N VAL A 96 -12.98 22.39 4.45
CA VAL A 96 -13.26 21.58 3.26
C VAL A 96 -14.38 22.20 2.42
N ILE A 97 -14.02 22.71 1.24
CA ILE A 97 -15.00 23.29 0.29
C ILE A 97 -15.30 22.29 -0.82
N THR A 98 -16.58 21.92 -0.98
CA THR A 98 -17.02 21.07 -2.11
C THR A 98 -17.21 21.93 -3.36
N VAL A 99 -16.34 21.75 -4.35
CA VAL A 99 -16.41 22.47 -5.63
C VAL A 99 -17.55 21.91 -6.48
N LYS A 100 -18.52 22.75 -6.85
CA LYS A 100 -19.69 22.36 -7.64
C LYS A 100 -19.45 22.55 -9.15
N GLY A 101 -20.15 21.77 -9.99
CA GLY A 101 -20.15 21.95 -11.45
C GLY A 101 -18.85 21.54 -12.14
N VAL A 102 -18.07 20.66 -11.51
CA VAL A 102 -16.77 20.23 -12.02
C VAL A 102 -16.94 19.14 -13.07
N ASP A 103 -16.54 19.44 -14.31
CA ASP A 103 -16.57 18.49 -15.42
C ASP A 103 -15.29 17.63 -15.43
N ILE A 104 -15.39 16.44 -14.84
CA ILE A 104 -14.32 15.43 -14.84
C ILE A 104 -14.29 14.58 -16.12
N SER A 105 -15.28 14.69 -17.00
CA SER A 105 -15.30 13.94 -18.27
C SER A 105 -14.27 14.50 -19.27
N LYS A 106 -14.02 15.81 -19.22
CA LYS A 106 -13.06 16.48 -20.11
C LYS A 106 -11.64 16.43 -19.58
N PRO A 107 -10.63 16.53 -20.46
CA PRO A 107 -9.25 16.71 -20.04
C PRO A 107 -9.06 17.98 -19.19
N TRP A 108 -8.25 17.86 -18.15
CA TRP A 108 -7.81 18.97 -17.32
C TRP A 108 -6.41 19.42 -17.73
N THR A 109 -6.17 20.72 -17.62
CA THR A 109 -4.84 21.32 -17.72
C THR A 109 -4.32 21.66 -16.32
N GLU A 110 -3.04 22.04 -16.21
CA GLU A 110 -2.48 22.53 -14.93
C GLU A 110 -3.26 23.74 -14.40
N GLU A 111 -3.76 24.62 -15.26
CA GLU A 111 -4.57 25.79 -14.87
C GLU A 111 -5.93 25.37 -14.29
N LYS A 112 -6.62 24.42 -14.94
CA LYS A 112 -7.89 23.90 -14.42
C LYS A 112 -7.71 23.19 -13.09
N LEU A 113 -6.64 22.39 -12.96
CA LEU A 113 -6.28 21.74 -11.71
C LEU A 113 -5.97 22.76 -10.62
N GLY A 114 -5.16 23.78 -10.91
CA GLY A 114 -4.82 24.84 -9.97
C GLY A 114 -6.03 25.66 -9.53
N LYS A 115 -6.98 25.91 -10.43
CA LYS A 115 -8.26 26.54 -10.12
C LYS A 115 -9.09 25.65 -9.19
N TYR A 116 -9.24 24.36 -9.52
CA TYR A 116 -9.96 23.41 -8.67
C TYR A 116 -9.38 23.37 -7.25
N LEU A 117 -8.06 23.24 -7.12
CA LEU A 117 -7.40 23.19 -5.80
C LEU A 117 -7.64 24.49 -5.01
N LYS A 118 -7.53 25.65 -5.65
CA LYS A 118 -7.86 26.93 -5.01
C LYS A 118 -9.31 26.97 -4.53
N ASP A 119 -10.25 26.61 -5.41
CA ASP A 119 -11.69 26.62 -5.12
C ASP A 119 -12.07 25.59 -4.04
N ALA A 120 -11.29 24.50 -3.91
CA ALA A 120 -11.44 23.48 -2.88
C ALA A 120 -10.84 23.88 -1.51
N GLY A 121 -10.22 25.06 -1.41
CA GLY A 121 -9.67 25.61 -0.17
C GLY A 121 -8.18 25.33 0.07
N PHE A 122 -7.45 24.82 -0.91
CA PHE A 122 -5.99 24.66 -0.81
C PHE A 122 -5.28 26.00 -1.08
N VAL A 123 -4.21 26.30 -0.34
CA VAL A 123 -3.43 27.52 -0.50
C VAL A 123 -2.09 27.19 -1.17
N LYS A 124 -1.88 27.73 -2.38
CA LYS A 124 -0.61 27.53 -3.11
C LYS A 124 0.55 28.15 -2.35
N GLY A 125 1.63 27.40 -2.17
CA GLY A 125 2.86 27.91 -1.55
C GLY A 125 2.77 28.14 -0.04
N SER A 126 1.68 27.76 0.64
CA SER A 126 1.55 27.88 2.10
C SER A 126 2.62 27.13 2.88
N ALA A 127 3.24 26.12 2.26
CA ALA A 127 4.25 25.26 2.85
C ALA A 127 5.58 25.28 2.07
N ASN A 128 5.90 26.39 1.40
CA ASN A 128 7.08 26.53 0.55
C ASN A 128 8.37 26.73 1.36
N THR A 129 8.85 25.68 2.02
CA THR A 129 10.15 25.65 2.70
C THR A 129 11.05 24.58 2.10
N ALA A 130 12.37 24.72 2.25
CA ALA A 130 13.31 23.68 1.82
C ALA A 130 13.14 22.37 2.62
N SER A 131 12.85 22.50 3.93
CA SER A 131 12.61 21.35 4.82
C SER A 131 11.44 20.50 4.33
N ASN A 132 10.29 21.12 4.06
CA ASN A 132 9.09 20.43 3.59
C ASN A 132 9.33 19.68 2.27
N LYS A 133 10.10 20.28 1.35
CA LYS A 133 10.46 19.64 0.08
C LYS A 133 11.38 18.44 0.31
N ALA A 134 12.38 18.58 1.18
CA ALA A 134 13.29 17.48 1.52
C ALA A 134 12.54 16.32 2.18
N GLU A 135 11.60 16.60 3.08
CA GLU A 135 10.80 15.61 3.80
C GLU A 135 9.82 14.85 2.88
N MET A 136 9.22 15.54 1.90
CA MET A 136 8.29 14.92 0.96
C MET A 136 8.99 14.14 -0.17
N THR A 137 10.22 14.52 -0.55
CA THR A 137 10.96 13.94 -1.69
C THR A 137 11.06 12.40 -1.67
N PRO A 138 11.32 11.74 -0.53
CA PRO A 138 11.33 10.28 -0.45
C PRO A 138 10.03 9.62 -0.92
N PHE A 139 8.86 10.19 -0.60
CA PHE A 139 7.57 9.66 -1.05
C PHE A 139 7.42 9.74 -2.56
N TYR A 140 7.80 10.88 -3.15
CA TYR A 140 7.80 11.02 -4.60
C TYR A 140 8.68 9.97 -5.26
N LEU A 141 9.92 9.80 -4.80
CA LEU A 141 10.85 8.84 -5.40
C LEU A 141 10.34 7.41 -5.29
N GLN A 142 9.90 6.99 -4.10
CA GLN A 142 9.41 5.64 -3.86
C GLN A 142 8.16 5.34 -4.70
N PHE A 143 7.18 6.25 -4.68
CA PHE A 143 5.96 6.08 -5.46
C PHE A 143 6.25 6.08 -6.97
N SER A 144 7.15 6.94 -7.43
CA SER A 144 7.50 7.01 -8.84
C SER A 144 8.23 5.76 -9.32
N ASN A 145 9.17 5.23 -8.53
CA ASN A 145 9.82 3.95 -8.82
C ASN A 145 8.77 2.82 -8.94
N ARG A 146 7.77 2.80 -8.07
CA ARG A 146 6.68 1.82 -8.11
C ARG A 146 5.81 1.96 -9.37
N VAL A 147 5.42 3.19 -9.75
CA VAL A 147 4.66 3.46 -10.98
C VAL A 147 5.45 3.03 -12.22
N VAL A 148 6.73 3.44 -12.33
CA VAL A 148 7.58 3.09 -13.48
C VAL A 148 7.80 1.58 -13.58
N SER A 149 8.03 0.90 -12.45
CA SER A 149 8.14 -0.56 -12.37
C SER A 149 6.91 -1.25 -12.97
N ILE A 150 5.71 -0.77 -12.64
CA ILE A 150 4.45 -1.34 -13.15
C ILE A 150 4.26 -1.06 -14.64
N ILE A 151 4.55 0.17 -15.09
CA ILE A 151 4.48 0.54 -16.51
C ILE A 151 5.41 -0.36 -17.35
N LEU A 152 6.67 -0.50 -16.92
CA LEU A 152 7.65 -1.32 -17.63
C LEU A 152 7.28 -2.80 -17.61
N SER A 153 6.72 -3.30 -16.49
CA SER A 153 6.21 -4.67 -16.41
C SER A 153 5.09 -4.93 -17.43
N HIS A 154 4.13 -4.01 -17.56
CA HIS A 154 3.05 -4.11 -18.54
C HIS A 154 3.54 -4.04 -19.98
N GLN A 155 4.65 -3.34 -20.22
CA GLN A 155 5.29 -3.26 -21.53
C GLN A 155 6.22 -4.44 -21.85
N GLY A 156 6.40 -5.38 -20.91
CA GLY A 156 7.37 -6.47 -21.04
C GLY A 156 8.83 -6.00 -21.03
N LYS A 157 9.11 -4.83 -20.46
CA LYS A 157 10.41 -4.15 -20.42
C LYS A 157 10.94 -3.96 -19.01
N PHE A 158 10.59 -4.87 -18.09
CA PHE A 158 10.97 -4.76 -16.68
C PHE A 158 12.50 -4.78 -16.47
N ASP A 159 13.24 -5.40 -17.38
CA ASP A 159 14.71 -5.40 -17.45
C ASP A 159 15.30 -3.98 -17.60
N GLN A 160 14.53 -3.03 -18.13
CA GLN A 160 14.94 -1.63 -18.28
C GLN A 160 14.67 -0.80 -17.02
N PHE A 161 14.09 -1.40 -15.97
CA PHE A 161 13.77 -0.68 -14.75
C PHE A 161 15.04 -0.29 -14.01
N LYS A 162 15.25 1.02 -13.86
CA LYS A 162 16.30 1.60 -13.03
C LYS A 162 15.67 2.44 -11.93
N ASN A 163 15.91 2.04 -10.69
CA ASN A 163 15.48 2.82 -9.53
C ASN A 163 16.09 4.23 -9.59
N MET A 164 15.25 5.23 -9.44
CA MET A 164 15.70 6.58 -9.12
C MET A 164 16.30 6.57 -7.72
N THR A 165 17.51 7.09 -7.61
CA THR A 165 18.26 7.25 -6.36
C THR A 165 18.30 8.72 -5.97
N LEU A 166 18.29 9.01 -4.66
CA LEU A 166 18.53 10.35 -4.15
C LEU A 166 19.91 10.84 -4.62
N THR A 167 19.93 12.00 -5.26
CA THR A 167 21.17 12.68 -5.64
C THR A 167 21.66 13.61 -4.53
N GLY A 168 20.82 13.89 -3.54
CA GLY A 168 21.05 14.89 -2.50
C GLY A 168 20.64 16.31 -2.91
N ASN A 169 20.22 16.49 -4.17
CA ASN A 169 19.61 17.73 -4.65
C ASN A 169 18.09 17.59 -4.67
N GLY A 170 17.43 18.11 -3.64
CA GLY A 170 15.98 17.98 -3.48
C GLY A 170 15.16 18.51 -4.67
N SER A 171 15.62 19.54 -5.37
CA SER A 171 14.92 20.07 -6.55
C SER A 171 15.02 19.11 -7.74
N THR A 172 16.21 18.57 -7.99
CA THR A 172 16.44 17.58 -9.05
C THR A 172 15.71 16.28 -8.75
N ASP A 173 15.83 15.78 -7.51
CA ASP A 173 15.20 14.54 -7.05
C ASP A 173 13.67 14.65 -7.15
N PHE A 174 13.10 15.76 -6.68
CA PHE A 174 11.67 16.06 -6.83
C PHE A 174 11.28 16.08 -8.31
N ASN A 175 11.98 16.84 -9.16
CA ASN A 175 11.62 16.98 -10.56
C ASN A 175 11.69 15.67 -11.33
N ASN A 176 12.69 14.83 -11.06
CA ASN A 176 12.85 13.52 -11.69
C ASN A 176 11.71 12.58 -11.30
N ALA A 177 11.40 12.51 -10.00
CA ALA A 177 10.32 11.69 -9.49
C ALA A 177 8.97 12.16 -10.07
N PHE A 178 8.67 13.45 -9.93
CA PHE A 178 7.40 14.03 -10.35
C PHE A 178 7.18 13.90 -11.86
N SER A 179 8.23 14.04 -12.67
CA SER A 179 8.12 13.85 -14.13
C SER A 179 7.86 12.39 -14.52
N SER A 180 8.38 11.44 -13.73
CA SER A 180 8.20 10.00 -13.99
C SER A 180 6.76 9.53 -13.77
N ILE A 181 6.03 10.16 -12.85
CA ILE A 181 4.59 9.91 -12.65
C ILE A 181 3.70 10.79 -13.53
N ALA A 182 4.26 11.74 -14.29
CA ALA A 182 3.50 12.63 -15.16
C ALA A 182 3.35 12.11 -16.59
N THR A 183 3.29 10.79 -16.78
CA THR A 183 3.33 10.15 -18.09
C THR A 183 1.95 9.72 -18.60
N GLU A 184 1.75 9.78 -19.91
CA GLU A 184 0.55 9.24 -20.56
C GLU A 184 0.40 7.73 -20.32
N ALA A 185 1.52 7.00 -20.17
CA ALA A 185 1.47 5.58 -19.87
C ALA A 185 0.77 5.32 -18.52
N PHE A 186 1.05 6.12 -17.49
CA PHE A 186 0.35 6.02 -16.21
C PHE A 186 -1.13 6.38 -16.35
N GLU A 187 -1.45 7.44 -17.10
CA GLU A 187 -2.84 7.84 -17.37
C GLU A 187 -3.64 6.73 -18.04
N ARG A 188 -3.10 6.08 -19.07
CA ARG A 188 -3.75 4.96 -19.78
C ARG A 188 -3.96 3.74 -18.89
N MET A 189 -3.08 3.52 -17.92
CA MET A 189 -3.15 2.39 -17.01
C MET A 189 -4.07 2.62 -15.82
N ARG A 190 -4.54 3.86 -15.59
CA ARG A 190 -5.30 4.23 -14.38
C ARG A 190 -6.48 3.30 -14.08
N THR A 191 -7.20 2.82 -15.10
CA THR A 191 -8.36 1.92 -14.91
C THR A 191 -7.97 0.50 -14.49
N ASN A 192 -6.71 0.13 -14.70
CA ASN A 192 -6.15 -1.20 -14.42
C ASN A 192 -5.22 -1.17 -13.21
N LEU A 193 -5.20 -0.07 -12.45
CA LEU A 193 -4.41 0.08 -11.24
C LEU A 193 -5.32 0.15 -10.01
N PRO A 194 -4.82 -0.32 -8.85
CA PRO A 194 -5.57 -0.19 -7.61
C PRO A 194 -5.92 1.28 -7.31
N PRO A 195 -7.10 1.55 -6.71
CA PRO A 195 -7.53 2.92 -6.39
C PRO A 195 -6.51 3.74 -5.57
N SER A 196 -5.69 3.10 -4.74
CA SER A 196 -4.64 3.78 -3.97
C SER A 196 -3.66 4.57 -4.83
N TYR A 197 -3.35 4.12 -6.04
CA TYR A 197 -2.42 4.82 -6.94
C TYR A 197 -2.96 6.20 -7.32
N GLY A 198 -4.25 6.26 -7.66
CA GLY A 198 -4.91 7.52 -7.99
C GLY A 198 -4.98 8.46 -6.77
N PHE A 199 -5.21 7.92 -5.58
CA PHE A 199 -5.32 8.71 -4.35
C PHE A 199 -3.95 9.23 -3.88
N ILE A 200 -2.92 8.38 -3.81
CA ILE A 200 -1.55 8.76 -3.47
C ILE A 200 -1.04 9.83 -4.45
N THR A 201 -1.29 9.67 -5.76
CA THR A 201 -0.93 10.70 -6.75
C THR A 201 -1.63 12.03 -6.47
N ALA A 202 -2.90 12.00 -6.07
CA ALA A 202 -3.64 13.22 -5.70
C ALA A 202 -3.05 13.90 -4.45
N LEU A 203 -2.69 13.14 -3.42
CA LEU A 203 -2.01 13.65 -2.22
C LEU A 203 -0.67 14.29 -2.58
N LEU A 204 0.12 13.63 -3.42
CA LEU A 204 1.39 14.16 -3.92
C LEU A 204 1.20 15.45 -4.73
N VAL A 205 0.22 15.51 -5.63
CA VAL A 205 -0.08 16.73 -6.40
C VAL A 205 -0.51 17.90 -5.50
N VAL A 206 -1.34 17.63 -4.49
CA VAL A 206 -1.74 18.64 -3.48
C VAL A 206 -0.53 19.14 -2.70
N GLY A 207 0.35 18.23 -2.26
CA GLY A 207 1.59 18.58 -1.56
C GLY A 207 2.50 19.46 -2.42
N ALA A 208 2.67 19.12 -3.71
CA ALA A 208 3.41 19.94 -4.66
C ALA A 208 2.81 21.35 -4.81
N TYR A 209 1.48 21.46 -4.85
CA TYR A 209 0.76 22.73 -4.92
C TYR A 209 0.97 23.59 -3.65
N GLN A 210 0.81 23.00 -2.46
CA GLN A 210 1.04 23.67 -1.18
C GLN A 210 2.50 24.07 -0.97
N MET A 211 3.46 23.28 -1.45
CA MET A 211 4.88 23.63 -1.45
C MET A 211 5.25 24.67 -2.53
N GLY A 212 4.29 25.10 -3.35
CA GLY A 212 4.50 26.12 -4.38
C GLY A 212 5.37 25.66 -5.55
N VAL A 213 5.47 24.34 -5.78
CA VAL A 213 6.31 23.81 -6.84
C VAL A 213 5.68 24.08 -8.22
N SER A 214 6.48 24.60 -9.14
CA SER A 214 6.08 24.76 -10.54
C SER A 214 5.89 23.40 -11.22
N GLY A 215 4.90 23.27 -12.10
CA GLY A 215 4.66 22.01 -12.81
C GLY A 215 4.02 20.95 -11.92
N PHE A 216 3.26 21.33 -10.89
CA PHE A 216 2.49 20.42 -10.04
C PHE A 216 1.38 19.70 -10.82
N GLY A 217 0.98 20.25 -11.98
CA GLY A 217 0.03 19.66 -12.91
C GLY A 217 0.65 19.35 -14.28
N ARG A 218 1.97 19.13 -14.35
CA ARG A 218 2.66 18.88 -15.62
C ARG A 218 2.18 17.59 -16.28
N GLY A 219 2.23 17.54 -17.62
CA GLY A 219 1.91 16.35 -18.40
C GLY A 219 0.50 15.84 -18.14
N SER A 220 0.37 14.53 -17.92
CA SER A 220 -0.92 13.85 -17.72
C SER A 220 -1.49 13.93 -16.30
N LEU A 221 -0.78 14.54 -15.34
CA LEU A 221 -1.18 14.55 -13.94
C LEU A 221 -2.60 15.06 -13.69
N PRO A 222 -3.07 16.18 -14.28
CA PRO A 222 -4.42 16.66 -14.06
C PRO A 222 -5.49 15.61 -14.39
N ASN A 223 -5.28 14.81 -15.45
CA ASN A 223 -6.20 13.75 -15.83
C ASN A 223 -6.10 12.51 -14.92
N ILE A 224 -4.91 12.22 -14.42
CA ILE A 224 -4.69 11.12 -13.46
C ILE A 224 -5.43 11.40 -12.14
N VAL A 225 -5.36 12.64 -11.63
CA VAL A 225 -5.83 12.95 -10.27
C VAL A 225 -7.25 13.50 -10.19
N LYS A 226 -7.83 14.03 -11.27
CA LYS A 226 -9.14 14.73 -11.22
C LYS A 226 -10.26 13.92 -10.58
N HIS A 227 -10.32 12.61 -10.83
CA HIS A 227 -11.34 11.74 -10.24
C HIS A 227 -11.14 11.62 -8.73
N SER A 228 -9.95 11.23 -8.29
CA SER A 228 -9.61 11.12 -6.87
C SER A 228 -9.79 12.44 -6.13
N LEU A 229 -9.42 13.56 -6.74
CA LEU A 229 -9.57 14.89 -6.14
C LEU A 229 -11.03 15.29 -5.95
N VAL A 230 -11.91 14.96 -6.90
CA VAL A 230 -13.35 15.28 -6.80
C VAL A 230 -14.05 14.35 -5.83
N GLU A 231 -13.79 13.05 -5.92
CA GLU A 231 -14.43 12.02 -5.10
C GLU A 231 -13.99 12.11 -3.63
N ARG A 232 -12.69 12.33 -3.39
CA ARG A 232 -12.08 12.25 -2.05
C ARG A 232 -11.58 13.59 -1.53
N ASN A 233 -12.07 14.71 -2.06
CA ASN A 233 -11.67 16.06 -1.63
C ASN A 233 -11.73 16.26 -0.09
N LYS A 234 -12.72 15.62 0.54
CA LYS A 234 -12.97 15.71 1.99
C LYS A 234 -11.99 14.91 2.85
N GLU A 235 -11.21 14.02 2.24
CA GLU A 235 -10.24 13.14 2.90
C GLU A 235 -8.79 13.61 2.70
N ILE A 236 -8.59 14.80 2.11
CA ILE A 236 -7.27 15.37 1.82
C ILE A 236 -7.03 16.54 2.79
N PRO A 237 -6.02 16.47 3.66
CA PRO A 237 -5.74 17.58 4.59
C PRO A 237 -5.30 18.87 3.88
N ARG A 238 -5.58 20.02 4.51
CA ARG A 238 -5.35 21.36 3.92
C ARG A 238 -4.06 22.01 4.38
N ASP A 239 -3.47 21.54 5.46
CA ASP A 239 -2.11 21.82 5.88
C ASP A 239 -1.16 20.69 5.44
N LEU A 240 0.13 20.99 5.35
CA LEU A 240 1.13 20.03 4.87
C LEU A 240 1.47 18.94 5.92
N PRO A 241 1.62 19.23 7.23
CA PRO A 241 1.87 18.20 8.23
C PRO A 241 0.82 17.09 8.26
N GLU A 242 -0.47 17.44 8.25
CA GLU A 242 -1.55 16.44 8.20
C GLU A 242 -1.54 15.67 6.88
N LEU A 243 -1.25 16.37 5.76
CA LEU A 243 -1.12 15.72 4.45
C LEU A 243 0.03 14.71 4.44
N TYR A 244 1.14 15.03 5.08
CA TYR A 244 2.28 14.13 5.24
C TYR A 244 1.88 12.89 6.03
N THR A 245 1.22 13.06 7.18
CA THR A 245 0.71 11.95 7.99
C THR A 245 -0.24 11.07 7.17
N LYS A 246 -1.17 11.66 6.42
CA LYS A 246 -2.10 10.94 5.54
C LYS A 246 -1.38 10.19 4.43
N LEU A 247 -0.40 10.81 3.80
CA LEU A 247 0.41 10.21 2.73
C LEU A 247 1.22 9.03 3.26
N ASN A 248 1.90 9.20 4.40
CA ASN A 248 2.68 8.15 5.05
C ASN A 248 1.81 6.94 5.39
N TYR A 249 0.68 7.18 6.06
CA TYR A 249 -0.29 6.14 6.39
C TYR A 249 -0.79 5.40 5.13
N THR A 250 -1.26 6.16 4.13
CA THR A 250 -1.79 5.60 2.87
C THR A 250 -0.72 4.76 2.17
N PHE A 251 0.50 5.28 2.06
CA PHE A 251 1.60 4.57 1.43
C PHE A 251 1.96 3.28 2.19
N ASN A 252 1.97 3.33 3.52
CA ASN A 252 2.33 2.18 4.34
C ASN A 252 1.32 1.04 4.22
N ILE A 253 0.02 1.34 4.29
CA ILE A 253 -1.03 0.32 4.19
C ILE A 253 -1.05 -0.36 2.83
N TYR A 254 -1.05 0.43 1.76
CA TYR A 254 -1.25 -0.12 0.42
C TYR A 254 0.03 -0.68 -0.21
N HIS A 255 1.21 -0.27 0.28
CA HIS A 255 2.48 -0.63 -0.37
C HIS A 255 3.47 -1.27 0.60
N CYS A 256 3.86 -0.60 1.68
CA CYS A 256 4.93 -1.11 2.55
C CYS A 256 4.55 -2.42 3.24
N ILE A 257 3.38 -2.48 3.89
CA ILE A 257 2.94 -3.67 4.62
C ILE A 257 2.67 -4.82 3.66
N VAL A 258 2.05 -4.53 2.52
CA VAL A 258 1.84 -5.50 1.43
C VAL A 258 3.18 -6.11 0.99
N ASP A 259 4.22 -5.28 0.77
CA ASP A 259 5.56 -5.73 0.38
C ASP A 259 6.23 -6.62 1.44
N GLN A 260 5.94 -6.36 2.73
CA GLN A 260 6.44 -7.21 3.81
C GLN A 260 5.73 -8.56 3.84
N GLN A 261 4.42 -8.59 3.60
CA GLN A 261 3.66 -9.84 3.58
C GLN A 261 4.15 -10.81 2.49
N TYR A 262 4.67 -10.32 1.37
CA TYR A 262 5.33 -11.16 0.38
C TYR A 262 6.49 -12.00 0.93
N LYS A 263 7.16 -11.54 1.99
CA LYS A 263 8.30 -12.21 2.62
C LYS A 263 7.89 -13.24 3.67
N VAL A 264 6.64 -13.25 4.11
CA VAL A 264 6.12 -14.15 5.16
C VAL A 264 5.44 -15.35 4.53
N VAL A 265 5.86 -16.58 4.84
CA VAL A 265 5.13 -17.78 4.36
C VAL A 265 3.76 -17.85 5.02
N TRP A 266 2.70 -17.93 4.22
CA TRP A 266 1.32 -18.03 4.70
C TRP A 266 0.85 -19.48 4.78
N ASP A 267 0.32 -19.86 5.93
CA ASP A 267 -0.58 -21.00 6.10
C ASP A 267 -2.04 -20.52 6.19
N LYS A 268 -2.98 -21.45 6.40
CA LYS A 268 -4.41 -21.12 6.53
C LYS A 268 -4.69 -20.18 7.71
N THR A 269 -3.95 -20.32 8.81
CA THR A 269 -4.12 -19.48 10.01
C THR A 269 -3.71 -18.04 9.71
N LYS A 270 -2.51 -17.86 9.15
CA LYS A 270 -1.98 -16.55 8.74
C LYS A 270 -2.83 -15.84 7.69
N MET A 271 -3.32 -16.59 6.71
CA MET A 271 -4.24 -16.06 5.70
C MET A 271 -5.55 -15.61 6.36
N THR A 272 -6.09 -16.39 7.29
CA THR A 272 -7.31 -16.03 8.07
C THR A 272 -7.08 -14.75 8.86
N GLU A 273 -5.96 -14.65 9.58
CA GLU A 273 -5.60 -13.46 10.34
C GLU A 273 -5.45 -12.23 9.44
N TYR A 274 -4.80 -12.38 8.28
CA TYR A 274 -4.68 -11.30 7.30
C TYR A 274 -6.06 -10.84 6.81
N LEU A 275 -6.91 -11.76 6.37
CA LEU A 275 -8.25 -11.43 5.85
C LEU A 275 -9.11 -10.71 6.90
N GLN A 276 -8.97 -11.05 8.18
CA GLN A 276 -9.75 -10.41 9.24
C GLN A 276 -9.22 -9.03 9.65
N LYS A 277 -7.91 -8.80 9.56
CA LYS A 277 -7.25 -7.69 10.27
C LYS A 277 -6.37 -6.79 9.40
N ASN A 278 -6.28 -7.03 8.09
CA ASN A 278 -5.48 -6.15 7.22
C ASN A 278 -6.08 -4.73 7.13
N GLY A 279 -5.24 -3.76 6.78
CA GLY A 279 -5.62 -2.34 6.66
C GLY A 279 -6.30 -1.95 5.35
N VAL A 280 -6.42 -2.88 4.38
CA VAL A 280 -7.00 -2.59 3.05
C VAL A 280 -8.50 -2.91 3.03
N ARG A 281 -8.87 -4.14 3.38
CA ARG A 281 -10.24 -4.63 3.40
C ARG A 281 -10.37 -5.81 4.35
N GLN A 282 -11.17 -5.64 5.39
CA GLN A 282 -11.41 -6.67 6.40
C GLN A 282 -12.63 -7.52 6.06
N PHE A 283 -12.49 -8.84 6.23
CA PHE A 283 -13.54 -9.83 6.02
C PHE A 283 -13.95 -10.45 7.35
N ARG A 284 -15.24 -10.74 7.50
CA ARG A 284 -15.80 -11.41 8.68
C ARG A 284 -16.36 -12.76 8.29
N THR A 285 -16.09 -13.78 9.10
CA THR A 285 -16.51 -15.17 8.85
C THR A 285 -17.99 -15.45 9.05
N ASN A 286 -18.73 -14.45 9.53
CA ASN A 286 -20.17 -14.52 9.78
C ASN A 286 -20.93 -13.44 9.01
N ARG A 287 -20.33 -12.88 7.94
CA ARG A 287 -21.02 -11.88 7.12
C ARG A 287 -22.23 -12.50 6.42
N TYR A 288 -22.07 -13.70 5.88
CA TYR A 288 -23.15 -14.43 5.23
C TYR A 288 -23.61 -15.58 6.12
N GLN A 289 -24.92 -15.65 6.39
CA GLN A 289 -25.46 -16.76 7.15
C GLN A 289 -25.28 -18.06 6.37
N ARG A 290 -24.68 -19.08 6.97
CA ARG A 290 -24.51 -20.39 6.32
C ARG A 290 -25.86 -21.09 6.13
N THR A 291 -26.47 -20.90 4.97
CA THR A 291 -27.70 -21.57 4.55
C THR A 291 -27.41 -22.65 3.51
N LYS A 292 -28.37 -23.56 3.28
CA LYS A 292 -28.26 -24.54 2.19
C LYS A 292 -28.09 -23.85 0.83
N HIS A 293 -28.86 -22.79 0.58
CA HIS A 293 -28.78 -22.00 -0.65
C HIS A 293 -27.38 -21.44 -0.90
N ILE A 294 -26.75 -20.81 0.10
CA ILE A 294 -25.38 -20.30 -0.02
C ILE A 294 -24.37 -21.44 -0.27
N ASN A 295 -24.52 -22.57 0.42
CA ASN A 295 -23.67 -23.73 0.19
C ASN A 295 -23.82 -24.27 -1.24
N ASP A 296 -25.04 -24.40 -1.74
CA ASP A 296 -25.35 -24.87 -3.10
C ASP A 296 -24.73 -23.91 -4.14
N ASN A 297 -24.87 -22.59 -3.94
CA ASN A 297 -24.24 -21.58 -4.80
C ASN A 297 -22.71 -21.70 -4.83
N ILE A 298 -22.05 -21.84 -3.67
CA ILE A 298 -20.59 -22.02 -3.63
C ILE A 298 -20.17 -23.28 -4.37
N ILE A 299 -20.90 -24.39 -4.19
CA ILE A 299 -20.64 -25.65 -4.89
C ILE A 299 -20.77 -25.46 -6.41
N ASP A 300 -21.81 -24.77 -6.87
CA ASP A 300 -22.04 -24.54 -8.28
C ASP A 300 -21.00 -23.60 -8.91
N LEU A 301 -20.55 -22.59 -8.18
CA LEU A 301 -19.41 -21.77 -8.58
C LEU A 301 -18.12 -22.61 -8.69
N CYS A 302 -17.85 -23.51 -7.76
CA CYS A 302 -16.72 -24.43 -7.85
C CYS A 302 -16.82 -25.31 -9.12
N LYS A 303 -17.99 -25.90 -9.40
CA LYS A 303 -18.27 -26.68 -10.62
C LYS A 303 -18.00 -25.88 -11.88
N LEU A 304 -18.40 -24.62 -11.88
CA LEU A 304 -18.22 -23.73 -13.01
C LEU A 304 -16.72 -23.42 -13.27
N VAL A 305 -15.90 -23.22 -12.23
CA VAL A 305 -14.44 -23.10 -12.41
C VAL A 305 -13.82 -24.41 -12.91
N MET A 306 -14.26 -25.57 -12.40
CA MET A 306 -13.77 -26.86 -12.90
C MET A 306 -14.15 -27.08 -14.36
N ASN A 307 -15.37 -26.71 -14.76
CA ASN A 307 -15.81 -26.75 -16.15
C ASN A 307 -14.96 -25.84 -17.04
N LEU A 308 -14.63 -24.62 -16.58
CA LEU A 308 -13.72 -23.72 -17.29
C LEU A 308 -12.36 -24.42 -17.55
N ILE A 309 -11.79 -25.06 -16.52
CA ILE A 309 -10.53 -25.80 -16.64
C ILE A 309 -10.68 -26.97 -17.64
N PHE A 310 -11.72 -27.80 -17.50
CA PHE A 310 -11.91 -28.98 -18.37
C PHE A 310 -12.14 -28.62 -19.83
N ARG A 311 -12.94 -27.58 -20.11
CA ARG A 311 -13.17 -27.08 -21.47
C ARG A 311 -11.86 -26.64 -22.12
N ASN A 312 -11.06 -25.83 -21.42
CA ASN A 312 -9.81 -25.29 -21.96
C ASN A 312 -8.68 -26.33 -22.06
N THR A 313 -8.69 -27.33 -21.18
CA THR A 313 -7.70 -28.44 -21.20
C THR A 313 -8.12 -29.63 -22.07
N LYS A 314 -9.32 -29.57 -22.68
CA LYS A 314 -9.93 -30.67 -23.45
C LYS A 314 -10.01 -31.98 -22.64
N SER A 315 -10.15 -31.89 -21.32
CA SER A 315 -10.35 -33.05 -20.45
C SER A 315 -11.73 -33.66 -20.71
N LYS A 316 -11.79 -34.99 -20.76
CA LYS A 316 -13.05 -35.75 -20.85
C LYS A 316 -13.55 -36.23 -19.49
N GLU A 317 -12.86 -35.88 -18.41
CA GLU A 317 -13.27 -36.28 -17.06
C GLU A 317 -14.60 -35.59 -16.72
N PRO A 318 -15.61 -36.34 -16.25
CA PRO A 318 -16.85 -35.72 -15.80
C PRO A 318 -16.58 -34.91 -14.53
N VAL A 319 -17.26 -33.76 -14.38
CA VAL A 319 -17.22 -33.01 -13.12
C VAL A 319 -17.73 -33.92 -11.99
N PRO A 320 -16.89 -34.20 -10.96
CA PRO A 320 -17.29 -35.09 -9.90
C PRO A 320 -18.54 -34.57 -9.19
N ARG A 321 -19.41 -35.50 -8.75
CA ARG A 321 -20.45 -35.14 -7.78
C ARG A 321 -19.78 -34.67 -6.48
N MET A 322 -20.39 -33.67 -5.85
CA MET A 322 -19.87 -33.02 -4.65
C MET A 322 -20.99 -32.91 -3.64
N ASP A 323 -20.77 -33.51 -2.48
CA ASP A 323 -21.76 -33.59 -1.41
C ASP A 323 -21.58 -32.47 -0.38
N THR A 324 -20.41 -31.81 -0.35
CA THR A 324 -20.09 -30.73 0.58
C THR A 324 -19.33 -29.59 -0.11
N VAL A 325 -19.41 -28.38 0.48
CA VAL A 325 -18.67 -27.19 0.04
C VAL A 325 -17.17 -27.42 0.14
N GLU A 326 -16.71 -28.01 1.24
CA GLU A 326 -15.31 -28.30 1.51
C GLU A 326 -14.73 -29.26 0.46
N SER A 327 -15.49 -30.29 0.06
CA SER A 327 -15.10 -31.19 -1.02
C SER A 327 -15.04 -30.47 -2.38
N ALA A 328 -15.95 -29.52 -2.61
CA ALA A 328 -15.97 -28.73 -3.83
C ALA A 328 -14.75 -27.81 -3.95
N ILE A 329 -14.41 -27.11 -2.86
CA ILE A 329 -13.25 -26.23 -2.78
C ILE A 329 -11.95 -27.02 -2.93
N ASP A 330 -11.79 -28.17 -2.26
CA ASP A 330 -10.59 -29.00 -2.37
C ASP A 330 -10.36 -29.49 -3.81
N LYS A 331 -11.39 -30.03 -4.48
CA LYS A 331 -11.26 -30.50 -5.87
C LYS A 331 -11.01 -29.36 -6.86
N MET A 332 -11.74 -28.24 -6.74
CA MET A 332 -11.50 -27.05 -7.55
C MET A 332 -10.07 -26.55 -7.38
N GLY A 333 -9.60 -26.44 -6.13
CA GLY A 333 -8.27 -25.95 -5.80
C GLY A 333 -7.16 -26.85 -6.34
N ARG A 334 -7.32 -28.18 -6.24
CA ARG A 334 -6.37 -29.15 -6.82
C ARG A 334 -6.23 -29.00 -8.33
N LEU A 335 -7.34 -28.77 -9.04
CA LEU A 335 -7.33 -28.56 -10.48
C LEU A 335 -6.69 -27.21 -10.82
N ALA A 336 -7.10 -26.14 -10.18
CA ALA A 336 -6.57 -24.79 -10.41
C ALA A 336 -5.06 -24.70 -10.15
N HIS A 337 -4.56 -25.37 -9.11
CA HIS A 337 -3.14 -25.39 -8.76
C HIS A 337 -2.24 -25.87 -9.91
N ARG A 338 -2.69 -26.83 -10.72
CA ARG A 338 -1.90 -27.35 -11.86
C ARG A 338 -1.71 -26.32 -12.98
N HIS A 339 -2.61 -25.35 -13.07
CA HIS A 339 -2.66 -24.39 -14.17
C HIS A 339 -2.29 -22.97 -13.73
N TRP A 340 -2.07 -22.73 -12.43
CA TRP A 340 -1.88 -21.38 -11.88
C TRP A 340 -0.80 -20.54 -12.56
N ASN A 341 0.30 -21.19 -13.00
CA ASN A 341 1.44 -20.51 -13.63
C ASN A 341 1.38 -20.52 -15.17
N SER A 342 0.28 -20.99 -15.77
CA SER A 342 0.08 -20.94 -17.22
C SER A 342 -0.11 -19.50 -17.69
N LYS A 343 0.28 -19.22 -18.94
CA LYS A 343 0.17 -17.90 -19.58
C LYS A 343 -1.10 -17.75 -20.44
N GLU A 344 -1.96 -18.75 -20.43
CA GLU A 344 -3.19 -18.75 -21.23
C GLU A 344 -4.18 -17.71 -20.68
N GLN A 345 -4.97 -17.08 -21.56
CA GLN A 345 -5.85 -15.97 -21.19
C GLN A 345 -6.90 -16.37 -20.14
N TRP A 346 -7.51 -17.54 -20.29
CA TRP A 346 -8.55 -18.07 -19.38
C TRP A 346 -8.06 -18.30 -17.95
N ILE A 347 -6.73 -18.37 -17.73
CA ILE A 347 -6.12 -18.54 -16.41
C ILE A 347 -6.41 -17.34 -15.52
N HIS A 348 -6.45 -16.13 -16.07
CA HIS A 348 -6.78 -14.93 -15.30
C HIS A 348 -8.20 -15.00 -14.73
N GLN A 349 -9.16 -15.52 -15.51
CA GLN A 349 -10.54 -15.75 -15.06
C GLN A 349 -10.58 -16.83 -13.98
N MET A 350 -9.90 -17.96 -14.19
CA MET A 350 -9.80 -19.04 -13.20
C MET A 350 -9.24 -18.51 -11.87
N ILE A 351 -8.13 -17.78 -11.90
CA ILE A 351 -7.49 -17.20 -10.71
C ILE A 351 -8.47 -16.29 -9.98
N LEU A 352 -9.09 -15.34 -10.70
CA LEU A 352 -10.07 -14.43 -10.11
C LEU A 352 -11.18 -15.20 -9.41
N TYR A 353 -11.82 -16.16 -10.08
CA TYR A 353 -12.93 -16.91 -9.51
C TYR A 353 -12.53 -17.77 -8.32
N VAL A 354 -11.36 -18.43 -8.35
CA VAL A 354 -10.85 -19.18 -7.19
C VAL A 354 -10.70 -18.28 -5.97
N VAL A 355 -10.16 -17.06 -6.15
CA VAL A 355 -10.03 -16.10 -5.04
C VAL A 355 -11.40 -15.63 -4.56
N LEU A 356 -12.31 -15.23 -5.45
CA LEU A 356 -13.66 -14.77 -5.07
C LEU A 356 -14.43 -15.87 -4.32
N ILE A 357 -14.43 -17.10 -4.82
CA ILE A 357 -15.09 -18.25 -4.18
C ILE A 357 -14.49 -18.50 -2.80
N SER A 358 -13.16 -18.45 -2.67
CA SER A 358 -12.48 -18.64 -1.38
C SER A 358 -12.89 -17.57 -0.36
N LEU A 359 -13.06 -16.32 -0.79
CA LEU A 359 -13.49 -15.22 0.08
C LEU A 359 -14.98 -15.32 0.47
N ILE A 360 -15.85 -15.76 -0.45
CA ILE A 360 -17.27 -16.01 -0.14
C ILE A 360 -17.38 -17.15 0.89
N ALA A 361 -16.67 -18.27 0.66
CA ALA A 361 -16.64 -19.39 1.58
C ALA A 361 -16.09 -18.98 2.96
N PHE A 362 -15.05 -18.13 2.98
CA PHE A 362 -14.53 -17.54 4.22
C PHE A 362 -15.61 -16.75 4.95
N GLN A 363 -16.33 -15.87 4.25
CA GLN A 363 -17.36 -15.01 4.84
C GLN A 363 -18.64 -15.73 5.26
N ALA A 364 -18.88 -16.92 4.71
CA ALA A 364 -19.93 -17.86 5.11
C ALA A 364 -19.50 -18.79 6.28
N GLY A 365 -18.27 -18.66 6.77
CA GLY A 365 -17.77 -19.41 7.92
C GLY A 365 -17.39 -20.87 7.62
N ILE A 366 -17.06 -21.17 6.36
CA ILE A 366 -16.57 -22.49 5.96
C ILE A 366 -15.14 -22.68 6.50
N GLN A 367 -14.89 -23.76 7.24
CA GLN A 367 -13.59 -23.97 7.90
C GLN A 367 -12.45 -24.25 6.90
N ASP A 368 -12.74 -24.98 5.83
CA ASP A 368 -11.83 -25.28 4.73
C ASP A 368 -12.19 -24.46 3.49
N TYR A 369 -12.29 -23.14 3.68
CA TYR A 369 -12.63 -22.17 2.64
C TYR A 369 -11.59 -22.05 1.51
N ILE A 370 -10.44 -22.69 1.65
CA ILE A 370 -9.38 -22.69 0.63
C ILE A 370 -8.60 -24.01 0.66
N TYR A 371 -8.20 -24.47 -0.53
CA TYR A 371 -7.24 -25.57 -0.68
C TYR A 371 -5.82 -25.09 -0.29
N THR A 372 -5.31 -25.56 0.86
CA THR A 372 -4.07 -25.06 1.49
C THR A 372 -2.85 -24.92 0.56
N PRO A 373 -2.56 -25.84 -0.39
CA PRO A 373 -1.44 -25.68 -1.31
C PRO A 373 -1.52 -24.44 -2.23
N LEU A 374 -2.70 -23.86 -2.41
CA LEU A 374 -2.86 -22.61 -3.15
C LEU A 374 -2.53 -21.35 -2.33
N ILE A 375 -2.27 -21.43 -1.02
CA ILE A 375 -2.14 -20.21 -0.20
C ILE A 375 -0.88 -19.42 -0.60
N ASP A 376 0.31 -19.90 -0.23
CA ASP A 376 1.53 -19.09 -0.31
C ASP A 376 2.04 -18.89 -1.75
N GLY A 377 1.96 -19.93 -2.58
CA GLY A 377 2.47 -19.90 -3.96
C GLY A 377 1.53 -19.23 -4.97
N CYS A 378 0.26 -19.05 -4.62
CA CYS A 378 -0.80 -18.70 -5.56
C CYS A 378 -1.66 -17.54 -5.02
N VAL A 379 -2.69 -17.85 -4.23
CA VAL A 379 -3.76 -16.92 -3.79
C VAL A 379 -3.24 -15.74 -2.99
N LYS A 380 -2.18 -15.92 -2.18
CA LYS A 380 -1.57 -14.83 -1.41
C LYS A 380 -1.21 -13.63 -2.29
N ARG A 381 -0.58 -13.86 -3.44
CA ARG A 381 -0.19 -12.78 -4.36
C ARG A 381 -1.41 -12.01 -4.86
N GLU A 382 -2.47 -12.73 -5.17
CA GLU A 382 -3.70 -12.13 -5.69
C GLU A 382 -4.42 -11.31 -4.62
N ILE A 383 -4.47 -11.81 -3.39
CA ILE A 383 -4.99 -11.04 -2.25
C ILE A 383 -4.17 -9.78 -2.05
N LEU A 384 -2.84 -9.90 -1.97
CA LEU A 384 -1.96 -8.76 -1.71
C LEU A 384 -2.02 -7.68 -2.80
N ASN A 385 -2.25 -8.05 -4.06
CA ASN A 385 -2.27 -7.09 -5.17
C ASN A 385 -3.64 -6.48 -5.46
N ASN A 386 -4.73 -7.20 -5.18
CA ASN A 386 -6.03 -6.87 -5.76
C ASN A 386 -7.12 -6.53 -4.75
N LEU A 387 -6.88 -6.68 -3.44
CA LEU A 387 -7.93 -6.49 -2.42
C LEU A 387 -8.58 -5.10 -2.41
N GLU A 388 -7.87 -4.10 -2.94
CA GLU A 388 -8.35 -2.72 -3.07
C GLU A 388 -9.46 -2.57 -4.11
N TYR A 389 -9.52 -3.46 -5.11
CA TYR A 389 -10.47 -3.31 -6.21
C TYR A 389 -11.92 -3.48 -5.72
N PRO A 390 -12.87 -2.69 -6.27
CA PRO A 390 -14.29 -2.82 -5.94
C PRO A 390 -14.87 -4.22 -6.21
N SER A 391 -14.26 -5.02 -7.10
CA SER A 391 -14.69 -6.40 -7.37
C SER A 391 -14.56 -7.33 -6.16
N TYR A 392 -13.77 -6.94 -5.15
CA TYR A 392 -13.65 -7.64 -3.87
C TYR A 392 -14.56 -7.04 -2.79
N ASP A 393 -15.34 -6.02 -3.14
CA ASP A 393 -16.42 -5.50 -2.32
C ASP A 393 -17.73 -6.21 -2.65
N PHE A 394 -17.99 -7.23 -1.86
CA PHE A 394 -19.12 -8.13 -2.05
C PHE A 394 -20.46 -7.56 -1.60
N GLY A 395 -20.46 -6.40 -0.94
CA GLY A 395 -21.66 -5.88 -0.29
C GLY A 395 -22.31 -6.91 0.65
N ASP A 396 -23.59 -6.74 0.93
CA ASP A 396 -24.33 -7.60 1.88
C ASP A 396 -25.01 -8.80 1.22
N ASP A 397 -24.90 -8.91 -0.10
CA ASP A 397 -25.60 -9.91 -0.89
C ASP A 397 -24.61 -10.76 -1.71
N PRO A 398 -24.35 -12.01 -1.28
CA PRO A 398 -23.44 -12.89 -1.98
C PRO A 398 -23.96 -13.33 -3.36
N GLU A 399 -25.26 -13.19 -3.64
CA GLU A 399 -25.85 -13.55 -4.92
C GLU A 399 -25.35 -12.65 -6.04
N LYS A 400 -25.12 -11.37 -5.77
CA LYS A 400 -24.55 -10.42 -6.77
C LYS A 400 -23.21 -10.89 -7.33
N ILE A 401 -22.42 -11.58 -6.51
CA ILE A 401 -21.12 -12.13 -6.94
C ILE A 401 -21.34 -13.36 -7.80
N CYS A 402 -22.28 -14.22 -7.38
CA CYS A 402 -22.66 -15.38 -8.16
C CYS A 402 -23.14 -14.94 -9.54
N ASP A 403 -24.06 -13.98 -9.60
CA ASP A 403 -24.59 -13.38 -10.82
C ASP A 403 -23.49 -12.74 -11.67
N TYR A 404 -22.55 -12.01 -11.05
CA TYR A 404 -21.40 -11.44 -11.75
C TYR A 404 -20.54 -12.52 -12.40
N ILE A 405 -20.22 -13.59 -11.67
CA ILE A 405 -19.40 -14.70 -12.18
C ILE A 405 -20.15 -15.45 -13.29
N TYR A 406 -21.45 -15.71 -13.10
CA TYR A 406 -22.30 -16.34 -14.11
C TYR A 406 -22.38 -15.49 -15.37
N ALA A 407 -22.71 -14.20 -15.26
CA ALA A 407 -22.79 -13.30 -16.41
C ALA A 407 -21.47 -13.26 -17.19
N LYS A 408 -20.32 -13.22 -16.50
CA LYS A 408 -19.01 -13.18 -17.16
C LYS A 408 -18.60 -14.46 -17.87
N LEU A 409 -19.17 -15.60 -17.50
CA LEU A 409 -18.83 -16.89 -18.12
C LEU A 409 -19.80 -17.35 -19.18
N TYR A 410 -21.03 -16.84 -19.17
CA TYR A 410 -22.08 -17.22 -20.12
C TYR A 410 -22.34 -16.18 -21.21
N VAL A 411 -21.80 -14.96 -21.11
CA VAL A 411 -21.98 -13.89 -22.11
C VAL A 411 -20.77 -13.80 -23.08
N ASP A 412 -19.64 -14.42 -22.75
CA ASP A 412 -18.44 -14.46 -23.59
C ASP A 412 -18.33 -15.76 -24.45
N ASP A 413 -19.36 -16.62 -24.43
CA ASP A 413 -19.60 -17.70 -25.41
C ASP A 413 -20.50 -17.14 -26.54
#